data_AF-A0A9E6ZM18-F1
#
_entry.id   AF-A0A9E6ZM18-F1
#
_cell.length_a   1.000
_cell.length_b   1.000
_cell.length_c   1.000
_cell.angle_alpha   90.00
_cell.angle_beta   90.00
_cell.angle_gamma   90.00
#
_symmetry.space_group_name_H-M   'P 1'
#
loop_
_entity.id
_entity.type
_entity.pdbx_description
1 polymer ?
#
loop_
_entity_poly.entity_id
_entity_poly.type
_entity_poly.pdbx_seq_one_letter_code
_entity_poly.pdbx_strand_id
1 'polypeptide(L)'
;MKGTAYLVQGALISLWWLGLAISDDFYNAFQFPEISKVAFNSFLAPDILIITFLSILRAYKTSRDLELIILGGFAYGCLYCLNASILSSGGYLSTTIMFLGLFYNLFLVYQSGLFRESRSRNPLTNALKTILQILSVWSITLILFPWIIIDAFEIETTSSQAIKILSYIIFVFSSILGLSSAYVLVKYGNGTPLPADQTQKLVVIGSYKYVRNPMAIAGMGQGLAISLYFGSIHILIYTIIGGLLWHIVVRPIEEKNMFKRFGKDYQMYHEKVKLWTPKFGKTPYKMHN
;
A
#
# COMPACT_ATOMS: atom_id res chain seq x y z
N MET A 1 14.64 3.29 9.99
CA MET A 1 13.41 2.76 9.36
C MET A 1 12.36 3.85 9.23
N LYS A 2 11.83 4.40 10.33
CA LYS A 2 10.94 5.58 10.24
C LYS A 2 11.58 6.74 9.45
N GLY A 3 12.89 6.97 9.60
CA GLY A 3 13.56 8.05 8.88
C GLY A 3 13.43 7.94 7.35
N THR A 4 13.69 6.76 6.78
CA THR A 4 13.47 6.49 5.35
C THR A 4 12.01 6.73 4.94
N ALA A 5 11.06 6.32 5.78
CA ALA A 5 9.64 6.51 5.53
C ALA A 5 9.23 8.00 5.45
N TYR A 6 9.79 8.85 6.32
CA TYR A 6 9.58 10.30 6.28
C TYR A 6 10.32 10.97 5.11
N LEU A 7 11.49 10.48 4.70
CA LEU A 7 12.15 10.96 3.46
C LEU A 7 11.30 10.69 2.22
N VAL A 8 10.78 9.46 2.11
CA VAL A 8 9.89 9.09 1.00
C VAL A 8 8.65 9.98 0.99
N GLN A 9 8.05 10.24 2.15
CA GLN A 9 6.91 11.17 2.26
C GLN A 9 7.26 12.57 1.75
N GLY A 10 8.36 13.18 2.22
CA GLY A 10 8.78 14.50 1.76
C GLY A 10 9.05 14.54 0.25
N ALA A 11 9.67 13.49 -0.29
CA ALA A 11 9.90 13.36 -1.73
C ALA A 11 8.59 13.26 -2.52
N LEU A 12 7.63 12.43 -2.09
CA LEU A 12 6.34 12.28 -2.76
C LEU A 12 5.54 13.58 -2.79
N ILE A 13 5.51 14.33 -1.67
CA ILE A 13 4.80 15.61 -1.59
C ILE A 13 5.47 16.65 -2.49
N SER A 14 6.81 16.70 -2.49
CA SER A 14 7.56 17.62 -3.37
C SER A 14 7.32 17.31 -4.85
N LEU A 15 7.32 16.03 -5.22
CA LEU A 15 7.04 15.58 -6.58
C LEU A 15 5.58 15.85 -6.98
N TRP A 16 4.64 15.73 -6.04
CA TRP A 16 3.25 16.06 -6.28
C TRP A 16 3.05 17.54 -6.58
N TRP A 17 3.60 18.44 -5.75
CA TRP A 17 3.56 19.89 -6.02
C TRP A 17 4.28 20.27 -7.31
N LEU A 18 5.40 19.62 -7.62
CA LEU A 18 6.06 19.79 -8.92
C LEU A 18 5.14 19.37 -10.07
N GLY A 19 4.47 18.22 -9.94
CA GLY A 19 3.49 17.74 -10.92
C GLY A 19 2.36 18.74 -11.17
N LEU A 20 1.79 19.29 -10.08
CA LEU A 20 0.75 20.32 -10.16
C LEU A 20 1.23 21.59 -10.87
N ALA A 21 2.52 21.94 -10.74
CA ALA A 21 3.09 23.14 -11.34
C ALA A 21 3.41 22.99 -12.83
N ILE A 22 3.63 21.77 -13.32
CA ILE A 22 4.10 21.52 -14.70
C ILE A 22 3.02 20.97 -15.63
N SER A 23 1.91 20.47 -15.11
CA SER A 23 0.87 19.83 -15.91
C SER A 23 -0.52 20.32 -15.48
N ASP A 24 -1.21 20.99 -16.40
CA ASP A 24 -2.59 21.45 -16.20
C ASP A 24 -3.56 20.27 -16.03
N ASP A 25 -3.38 19.20 -16.80
CA ASP A 25 -4.20 17.98 -16.67
C ASP A 25 -4.05 17.36 -15.27
N PHE A 26 -2.81 17.26 -14.78
CA PHE A 26 -2.54 16.79 -13.43
C PHE A 26 -3.10 17.74 -12.37
N TYR A 27 -2.99 19.06 -12.58
CA TYR A 27 -3.60 20.05 -11.70
C TYR A 27 -5.12 19.87 -11.63
N ASN A 28 -5.78 19.74 -12.79
CA ASN A 28 -7.23 19.61 -12.89
C ASN A 28 -7.74 18.32 -12.23
N ALA A 29 -7.03 17.20 -12.38
CA ALA A 29 -7.38 15.92 -11.75
C ALA A 29 -7.40 15.99 -10.21
N PHE A 30 -6.60 16.86 -9.62
CA PHE A 30 -6.52 17.06 -8.17
C PHE A 30 -7.32 18.28 -7.68
N GLN A 31 -7.85 19.11 -8.58
CA GLN A 31 -8.58 20.30 -8.19
C GLN A 31 -9.96 19.95 -7.64
N PHE A 32 -10.44 20.77 -6.70
CA PHE A 32 -11.82 20.70 -6.23
C PHE A 32 -12.69 21.59 -7.12
N PRO A 33 -13.87 21.12 -7.59
CA PRO A 33 -14.83 21.99 -8.27
C PRO A 33 -15.17 23.20 -7.40
N GLU A 34 -15.44 24.35 -8.01
CA GLU A 34 -15.85 25.59 -7.34
C GLU A 34 -14.84 26.23 -6.36
N ILE A 35 -13.80 25.50 -5.92
CA ILE A 35 -12.72 26.03 -5.10
C ILE A 35 -11.75 26.81 -6.00
N SER A 36 -11.56 28.09 -5.68
CA SER A 36 -10.65 28.94 -6.43
C SER A 36 -9.22 28.39 -6.45
N LYS A 37 -8.48 28.64 -7.54
CA LYS A 37 -7.05 28.29 -7.63
C LYS A 37 -6.24 28.91 -6.48
N VAL A 38 -6.59 30.12 -6.02
CA VAL A 38 -5.93 30.78 -4.90
C VAL A 38 -6.13 29.98 -3.61
N ALA A 39 -7.36 29.55 -3.31
CA ALA A 39 -7.65 28.74 -2.14
C ALA A 39 -6.94 27.38 -2.20
N PHE A 40 -6.93 26.71 -3.36
CA PHE A 40 -6.20 25.44 -3.52
C PHE A 40 -4.68 25.62 -3.36
N ASN A 41 -4.09 26.62 -4.03
CA ASN A 41 -2.66 26.88 -3.94
C ASN A 41 -2.20 27.38 -2.56
N SER A 42 -3.13 27.82 -1.70
CA SER A 42 -2.80 28.19 -0.31
C SER A 42 -2.28 27.01 0.52
N PHE A 43 -2.52 25.76 0.08
CA PHE A 43 -1.94 24.55 0.68
C PHE A 43 -0.44 24.41 0.45
N LEU A 44 0.13 25.07 -0.56
CA LEU A 44 1.55 24.91 -0.92
C LEU A 44 2.48 25.24 0.24
N ALA A 45 2.32 26.41 0.86
CA ALA A 45 3.22 26.82 1.93
C ALA A 45 3.12 25.89 3.18
N PRO A 46 1.92 25.55 3.70
CA PRO A 46 1.78 24.54 4.75
C PRO A 46 2.37 23.17 4.39
N ASP A 47 2.13 22.67 3.17
CA ASP A 47 2.61 21.35 2.74
C ASP A 47 4.14 21.30 2.64
N ILE A 48 4.77 22.39 2.19
CA ILE A 48 6.23 22.47 2.10
C ILE A 48 6.85 22.68 3.48
N LEU A 49 6.32 23.60 4.30
CA LEU A 49 6.92 23.98 5.58
C LEU A 49 6.63 22.97 6.70
N ILE A 50 5.36 22.56 6.84
CA ILE A 50 4.92 21.70 7.94
C ILE A 50 5.05 20.24 7.56
N ILE A 51 4.62 19.85 6.37
CA ILE A 51 4.62 18.42 6.02
C ILE A 51 5.98 18.00 5.47
N THR A 52 6.48 18.65 4.43
CA THR A 52 7.69 18.23 3.71
C THR A 52 8.95 18.48 4.54
N PHE A 53 9.19 19.73 4.95
CA PHE A 53 10.39 20.11 5.69
C PHE A 53 10.46 19.41 7.05
N LEU A 54 9.36 19.34 7.82
CA LEU A 54 9.39 18.60 9.09
C LEU A 54 9.52 17.09 8.88
N SER A 55 9.03 16.51 7.78
CA SER A 55 9.29 15.10 7.45
C SER A 55 10.79 14.86 7.21
N ILE A 56 11.44 15.73 6.44
CA ILE A 56 12.90 15.65 6.22
C ILE A 56 13.63 15.82 7.55
N LEU A 57 13.27 16.83 8.35
CA LEU A 57 13.87 17.04 9.67
C LEU A 57 13.66 15.82 10.57
N ARG A 58 12.44 15.27 10.60
CA ARG A 58 12.09 14.06 11.35
C ARG A 58 12.89 12.85 10.86
N ALA A 59 13.29 12.80 9.60
CA ALA A 59 14.09 11.71 9.09
C ALA A 59 15.47 11.61 9.74
N TYR A 60 16.09 12.76 10.04
CA TYR A 60 17.41 12.84 10.66
C TYR A 60 17.36 13.03 12.18
N LYS A 61 16.32 13.69 12.71
CA LYS A 61 16.13 13.92 14.14
C LYS A 61 14.93 13.15 14.67
N THR A 62 15.20 12.18 15.54
CA THR A 62 14.13 11.42 16.20
C THR A 62 13.44 12.26 17.26
N SER A 63 12.21 12.69 16.97
CA SER A 63 11.35 13.44 17.88
C SER A 63 9.91 12.98 17.71
N ARG A 64 9.24 12.65 18.82
CA ARG A 64 7.83 12.28 18.84
C ARG A 64 6.93 13.47 18.53
N ASP A 65 7.30 14.65 19.02
CA ASP A 65 6.55 15.89 18.80
C ASP A 65 6.50 16.22 17.31
N LEU A 66 7.62 16.06 16.59
CA LEU A 66 7.63 16.20 15.13
C LEU A 66 6.68 15.22 14.44
N GLU A 67 6.63 13.94 14.88
CA GLU A 67 5.68 12.98 14.31
C GLU A 67 4.22 13.41 14.51
N LEU A 68 3.91 13.96 15.69
CA LEU A 68 2.56 14.41 16.04
C LEU A 68 2.15 15.70 15.33
N ILE A 69 3.09 16.64 15.14
CA ILE A 69 2.84 17.86 14.36
C ILE A 69 2.53 17.50 12.90
N ILE A 70 3.34 16.63 12.29
CA ILE A 70 3.12 16.17 10.91
C ILE A 70 1.76 15.43 10.81
N LEU A 71 1.47 14.54 11.76
CA LEU A 71 0.18 13.85 11.83
C LEU A 71 -0.99 14.84 11.94
N GLY A 72 -0.85 15.89 12.77
CA GLY A 72 -1.84 16.95 12.90
C GLY A 72 -2.05 17.74 11.61
N GLY A 73 -0.98 18.02 10.87
CA GLY A 73 -1.04 18.64 9.54
C GLY A 73 -1.87 17.81 8.56
N PHE A 74 -1.58 16.50 8.46
CA PHE A 74 -2.40 15.59 7.65
C PHE A 74 -3.84 15.50 8.14
N ALA A 75 -4.08 15.41 9.45
CA ALA A 75 -5.43 15.30 10.00
C ALA A 75 -6.28 16.53 9.67
N TYR A 76 -5.72 17.73 9.83
CA TYR A 76 -6.40 18.97 9.45
C TYR A 76 -6.63 19.05 7.93
N GLY A 77 -5.62 18.73 7.13
CA GLY A 77 -5.74 18.65 5.67
C GLY A 77 -6.83 17.68 5.23
N CYS A 78 -6.93 16.50 5.82
CA CYS A 78 -7.99 15.53 5.56
C CYS A 78 -9.38 16.08 5.83
N LEU A 79 -9.58 16.74 6.97
CA LEU A 79 -10.88 17.32 7.32
C LEU A 79 -11.26 18.44 6.36
N TYR A 80 -10.28 19.27 5.96
CA TYR A 80 -10.50 20.28 4.94
C TYR A 80 -10.89 19.64 3.60
N CYS A 81 -10.10 18.69 3.09
CA CYS A 81 -10.37 18.04 1.81
C CYS A 81 -11.73 17.31 1.81
N LEU A 82 -12.07 16.64 2.92
CA LEU A 82 -13.38 16.01 3.08
C LEU A 82 -14.51 17.03 2.96
N ASN A 83 -14.42 18.14 3.70
CA ASN A 83 -15.42 19.19 3.65
C ASN A 83 -15.50 19.84 2.27
N ALA A 84 -14.34 20.12 1.64
CA ALA A 84 -14.27 20.64 0.29
C ALA A 84 -14.95 19.69 -0.71
N SER A 85 -14.68 18.38 -0.64
CA SER A 85 -15.34 17.39 -1.49
C SER A 85 -16.85 17.31 -1.30
N ILE A 86 -17.33 17.43 -0.06
CA ILE A 86 -18.77 17.45 0.23
C ILE A 86 -19.42 18.69 -0.37
N LEU A 87 -18.81 19.86 -0.19
CA LEU A 87 -19.36 21.13 -0.67
C LEU A 87 -19.31 21.25 -2.19
N SER A 88 -18.25 20.76 -2.82
CA SER A 88 -18.05 20.85 -4.28
C SER A 88 -18.58 19.64 -5.06
N SER A 89 -19.05 18.59 -4.39
CA SER A 89 -19.39 17.29 -4.99
C SER A 89 -18.28 16.72 -5.91
N GLY A 90 -17.00 16.91 -5.54
CA GLY A 90 -15.85 16.51 -6.36
C GLY A 90 -14.51 16.53 -5.62
N GLY A 91 -13.38 16.53 -6.33
CA GLY A 91 -12.04 16.49 -5.70
C GLY A 91 -11.74 15.19 -4.94
N TYR A 92 -12.41 14.09 -5.30
CA TYR A 92 -12.30 12.81 -4.60
C TYR A 92 -10.89 12.22 -4.63
N LEU A 93 -10.12 12.47 -5.70
CA LEU A 93 -8.72 12.03 -5.80
C LEU A 93 -7.85 12.70 -4.73
N SER A 94 -7.91 14.02 -4.63
CA SER A 94 -7.17 14.80 -3.62
C SER A 94 -7.54 14.39 -2.20
N THR A 95 -8.84 14.27 -1.91
CA THR A 95 -9.32 13.80 -0.61
C THR A 95 -8.80 12.41 -0.30
N THR A 96 -8.87 11.49 -1.24
CA THR A 96 -8.41 10.11 -1.06
C THR A 96 -6.92 10.02 -0.77
N ILE A 97 -6.09 10.77 -1.51
CA ILE A 97 -4.63 10.79 -1.31
C ILE A 97 -4.27 11.45 0.02
N MET A 98 -4.99 12.51 0.42
CA MET A 98 -4.80 13.13 1.73
C MET A 98 -5.10 12.14 2.87
N PHE A 99 -6.22 11.39 2.80
CA PHE A 99 -6.54 10.32 3.76
C PHE A 99 -5.51 9.19 3.76
N LEU A 100 -4.99 8.79 2.59
CA LEU A 100 -3.90 7.82 2.52
C LEU A 100 -2.66 8.31 3.25
N GLY A 101 -2.31 9.59 3.10
CA GLY A 101 -1.24 10.26 3.84
C GLY A 101 -1.49 10.28 5.35
N LEU A 102 -2.71 10.54 5.79
CA LEU A 102 -3.10 10.45 7.21
C LEU A 102 -2.92 9.03 7.77
N PHE A 103 -3.45 8.02 7.07
CA PHE A 103 -3.31 6.62 7.51
C PHE A 103 -1.85 6.17 7.53
N TYR A 104 -1.06 6.61 6.56
CA TYR A 104 0.38 6.37 6.54
C TYR A 104 1.07 6.99 7.76
N ASN A 105 0.74 8.23 8.13
CA ASN A 105 1.31 8.86 9.33
C ASN A 105 0.81 8.22 10.63
N LEU A 106 -0.45 7.79 10.71
CA LEU A 106 -0.95 6.98 11.83
C LEU A 106 -0.17 5.67 11.95
N PHE A 107 0.12 5.01 10.83
CA PHE A 107 0.97 3.82 10.78
C PHE A 107 2.38 4.11 11.30
N LEU A 108 3.02 5.19 10.85
CA LEU A 108 4.37 5.55 11.32
C LEU A 108 4.39 5.91 12.81
N VAL A 109 3.39 6.65 13.28
CA VAL A 109 3.25 7.08 14.67
C VAL A 109 3.02 5.87 15.59
N TYR A 110 2.14 4.94 15.21
CA TYR A 110 1.71 3.82 16.06
C TYR A 110 2.24 2.44 15.63
N GLN A 111 3.28 2.39 14.81
CA GLN A 111 3.84 1.17 14.20
C GLN A 111 4.06 0.02 15.21
N SER A 112 4.49 0.31 16.44
CA SER A 112 4.82 -0.71 17.43
C SER A 112 3.60 -1.46 17.96
N GLY A 113 2.42 -0.83 17.94
CA GLY A 113 1.15 -1.45 18.37
C GLY A 113 0.41 -2.19 17.26
N LEU A 114 0.81 -1.99 16.00
CA LEU A 114 0.09 -2.51 14.83
C LEU A 114 0.41 -3.97 14.50
N PHE A 115 1.55 -4.50 14.98
CA PHE A 115 1.93 -5.89 14.75
C PHE A 115 1.52 -6.75 15.93
N ARG A 116 0.50 -7.59 15.76
CA ARG A 116 -0.01 -8.46 16.83
C ARG A 116 -0.33 -9.84 16.30
N GLU A 117 0.08 -10.86 17.04
CA GLU A 117 -0.30 -12.23 16.74
C GLU A 117 -1.81 -12.43 16.86
N SER A 118 -2.34 -13.34 16.04
CA SER A 118 -3.75 -13.72 16.14
C SER A 118 -4.05 -14.30 17.52
N ARG A 119 -5.17 -13.84 18.09
CA ARG A 119 -5.69 -14.39 19.35
C ARG A 119 -6.46 -15.70 19.15
N SER A 120 -6.82 -16.04 17.91
CA SER A 120 -7.58 -17.25 17.60
C SER A 120 -6.69 -18.33 16.99
N ARG A 121 -6.80 -19.53 17.54
CA ARG A 121 -6.24 -20.76 16.92
C ARG A 121 -7.27 -21.49 16.06
N ASN A 122 -8.53 -21.04 16.03
CA ASN A 122 -9.59 -21.68 15.27
C ASN A 122 -9.45 -21.32 13.77
N PRO A 123 -9.26 -22.32 12.87
CA PRO A 123 -9.11 -22.07 11.44
C PRO A 123 -10.31 -21.36 10.81
N LEU A 124 -11.54 -21.66 11.24
CA LEU A 124 -12.75 -21.05 10.69
C LEU A 124 -12.82 -19.55 11.03
N THR A 125 -12.50 -19.18 12.28
CA THR A 125 -12.45 -17.77 12.69
C THR A 125 -11.38 -17.00 11.92
N ASN A 126 -10.19 -17.58 11.76
CA ASN A 126 -9.11 -16.95 11.01
C ASN A 126 -9.45 -16.86 9.50
N ALA A 127 -10.18 -17.84 8.95
CA ALA A 127 -10.68 -17.80 7.58
C ALA A 127 -11.69 -16.65 7.39
N LEU A 128 -12.70 -16.52 8.25
CA LEU A 128 -13.69 -15.43 8.18
C LEU A 128 -13.05 -14.05 8.27
N LYS A 129 -12.10 -13.87 9.21
CA LYS A 129 -11.32 -12.63 9.31
C LYS A 129 -10.53 -12.36 8.03
N THR A 130 -9.89 -13.39 7.47
CA THR A 130 -9.09 -13.26 6.24
C THR A 130 -9.97 -12.91 5.05
N ILE A 131 -11.17 -13.49 4.92
CA ILE A 131 -12.14 -13.13 3.89
C ILE A 131 -12.53 -11.66 4.02
N LEU A 132 -12.91 -11.21 5.21
CA LEU A 132 -13.25 -9.81 5.47
C LEU A 132 -12.08 -8.88 5.09
N GLN A 133 -10.87 -9.21 5.52
CA GLN A 133 -9.66 -8.45 5.22
C GLN A 133 -9.37 -8.37 3.72
N ILE A 134 -9.45 -9.49 3.00
CA ILE A 134 -9.24 -9.53 1.55
C ILE A 134 -10.29 -8.70 0.83
N LEU A 135 -11.57 -8.86 1.17
CA LEU A 135 -12.64 -8.06 0.59
C LEU A 135 -12.42 -6.57 0.84
N SER A 136 -12.09 -6.17 2.07
CA SER A 136 -11.81 -4.76 2.38
C SER A 136 -10.61 -4.22 1.58
N VAL A 137 -9.49 -4.94 1.56
CA VAL A 137 -8.29 -4.50 0.82
C VAL A 137 -8.58 -4.43 -0.68
N TRP A 138 -9.18 -5.48 -1.26
CA TRP A 138 -9.48 -5.51 -2.70
C TRP A 138 -10.49 -4.44 -3.10
N SER A 139 -11.55 -4.22 -2.32
CA SER A 139 -12.51 -3.14 -2.60
C SER A 139 -11.83 -1.77 -2.60
N ILE A 140 -10.89 -1.53 -1.68
CA ILE A 140 -10.19 -0.23 -1.61
C ILE A 140 -9.17 -0.13 -2.76
N THR A 141 -8.27 -1.09 -2.91
CA THR A 141 -7.10 -0.97 -3.79
C THR A 141 -7.37 -1.34 -5.25
N LEU A 142 -8.34 -2.22 -5.50
CA LEU A 142 -8.63 -2.75 -6.85
C LEU A 142 -9.93 -2.20 -7.44
N ILE A 143 -10.77 -1.53 -6.64
CA ILE A 143 -12.03 -0.94 -7.12
C ILE A 143 -12.04 0.55 -6.85
N LEU A 144 -12.05 0.97 -5.57
CA LEU A 144 -12.20 2.39 -5.20
C LEU A 144 -11.09 3.26 -5.79
N PHE A 145 -9.82 2.90 -5.60
CA PHE A 145 -8.71 3.72 -6.10
C PHE A 145 -8.66 3.77 -7.63
N PRO A 146 -8.73 2.64 -8.37
CA PRO A 146 -8.85 2.67 -9.82
C PRO A 146 -10.03 3.50 -10.32
N TRP A 147 -11.20 3.37 -9.69
CA TRP A 147 -12.39 4.13 -10.07
C TRP A 147 -12.17 5.64 -9.90
N ILE A 148 -11.64 6.08 -8.75
CA ILE A 148 -11.33 7.50 -8.49
C ILE A 148 -10.28 8.04 -9.48
N ILE A 149 -9.28 7.23 -9.83
CA ILE A 149 -8.26 7.62 -10.82
C ILE A 149 -8.88 7.74 -12.23
N ILE A 150 -9.75 6.81 -12.61
CA ILE A 150 -10.45 6.85 -13.91
C ILE A 150 -11.34 8.08 -14.01
N ASP A 151 -12.10 8.37 -12.95
CA ASP A 151 -12.97 9.54 -12.86
C ASP A 151 -12.16 10.85 -12.93
N ALA A 152 -11.13 10.99 -12.10
CA ALA A 152 -10.34 12.22 -12.00
C ALA A 152 -9.51 12.56 -13.25
N PHE A 153 -9.07 11.56 -14.00
CA PHE A 153 -8.30 11.75 -15.25
C PHE A 153 -9.17 11.52 -16.50
N GLU A 154 -10.50 11.41 -16.34
CA GLU A 154 -11.47 11.20 -17.43
C GLU A 154 -11.04 10.08 -18.40
N ILE A 155 -10.55 8.96 -17.86
CA ILE A 155 -9.91 7.92 -18.65
C ILE A 155 -10.94 7.10 -19.43
N GLU A 156 -10.90 7.20 -20.75
CA GLU A 156 -11.62 6.30 -21.64
C GLU A 156 -10.89 4.96 -21.81
N THR A 157 -11.64 3.85 -21.84
CA THR A 157 -11.05 2.52 -22.02
C THR A 157 -10.63 2.29 -23.48
N THR A 158 -9.34 2.44 -23.77
CA THR A 158 -8.78 2.35 -25.13
C THR A 158 -8.15 0.98 -25.47
N SER A 159 -8.10 0.05 -24.52
CA SER A 159 -7.42 -1.23 -24.70
C SER A 159 -8.10 -2.16 -25.72
N SER A 160 -7.29 -2.77 -26.58
CA SER A 160 -7.75 -3.76 -27.57
C SER A 160 -8.30 -5.03 -26.90
N GLN A 161 -9.10 -5.82 -27.64
CA GLN A 161 -9.67 -7.06 -27.12
C GLN A 161 -8.60 -8.07 -26.66
N ALA A 162 -7.47 -8.16 -27.38
CA ALA A 162 -6.36 -9.01 -27.00
C ALA A 162 -5.74 -8.59 -25.65
N ILE A 163 -5.56 -7.29 -25.42
CA ILE A 163 -5.04 -6.76 -24.15
C ILE A 163 -6.05 -7.00 -23.01
N LYS A 164 -7.35 -6.86 -23.26
CA LYS A 164 -8.39 -7.16 -22.26
C LYS A 164 -8.34 -8.63 -21.83
N ILE A 165 -8.24 -9.56 -22.78
CA ILE A 165 -8.10 -11.00 -22.48
C ILE A 165 -6.83 -11.26 -21.65
N LEU A 166 -5.69 -10.70 -22.06
CA LEU A 166 -4.44 -10.82 -21.32
C LEU A 166 -4.57 -10.27 -19.88
N SER A 167 -5.24 -9.13 -19.73
CA SER A 167 -5.49 -8.50 -18.43
C SER A 167 -6.31 -9.41 -17.51
N TYR A 168 -7.38 -10.01 -18.03
CA TYR A 168 -8.17 -11.00 -17.26
C TYR A 168 -7.33 -12.20 -16.84
N ILE A 169 -6.51 -12.74 -17.75
CA ILE A 169 -5.61 -13.86 -17.44
C ILE A 169 -4.67 -13.47 -16.30
N ILE A 170 -3.96 -12.34 -16.40
CA ILE A 170 -3.04 -11.86 -15.36
C ILE A 170 -3.77 -11.67 -14.03
N PHE A 171 -4.96 -11.06 -14.05
CA PHE A 171 -5.76 -10.83 -12.85
C PHE A 171 -6.17 -12.13 -12.16
N VAL A 172 -6.63 -13.12 -12.93
CA VAL A 172 -7.06 -14.43 -12.40
C VAL A 172 -5.87 -15.18 -11.80
N PHE A 173 -4.74 -15.27 -12.51
CA PHE A 173 -3.55 -15.93 -11.98
C PHE A 173 -3.01 -15.25 -10.72
N SER A 174 -2.98 -13.92 -10.70
CA SER A 174 -2.57 -13.14 -9.52
C SER A 174 -3.53 -13.35 -8.35
N SER A 175 -4.83 -13.40 -8.61
CA SER A 175 -5.85 -13.69 -7.60
C SER A 175 -5.71 -15.10 -7.02
N ILE A 176 -5.48 -16.11 -7.87
CA ILE A 176 -5.21 -17.48 -7.44
C ILE A 176 -3.96 -17.53 -6.55
N LEU A 177 -2.89 -16.82 -6.93
CA LEU A 177 -1.67 -16.73 -6.12
C LEU A 177 -1.95 -16.09 -4.75
N GLY A 178 -2.68 -14.97 -4.71
CA GLY A 178 -3.05 -14.27 -3.47
C GLY A 178 -3.91 -15.12 -2.55
N LEU A 179 -4.99 -15.70 -3.08
CA LEU A 179 -5.94 -16.52 -2.32
C LEU A 179 -5.32 -17.83 -1.83
N SER A 180 -4.53 -18.51 -2.66
CA SER A 180 -3.82 -19.73 -2.24
C SER A 180 -2.77 -19.44 -1.16
N SER A 181 -2.09 -18.29 -1.24
CA SER A 181 -1.15 -17.85 -0.20
C SER A 181 -1.86 -17.57 1.12
N ALA A 182 -2.98 -16.83 1.08
CA ALA A 182 -3.81 -16.56 2.25
C ALA A 182 -4.35 -17.84 2.90
N TYR A 183 -4.83 -18.79 2.07
CA TYR A 183 -5.28 -20.10 2.55
C TYR A 183 -4.21 -20.84 3.34
N VAL A 184 -2.97 -20.86 2.83
CA VAL A 184 -1.86 -21.55 3.49
C VAL A 184 -1.50 -20.86 4.82
N LEU A 185 -1.52 -19.52 4.88
CA LEU A 185 -1.31 -18.79 6.14
C LEU A 185 -2.39 -19.11 7.18
N VAL A 186 -3.66 -19.14 6.79
CA VAL A 186 -4.77 -19.47 7.70
C VAL A 186 -4.68 -20.91 8.19
N LYS A 187 -4.45 -21.85 7.28
CA LYS A 187 -4.47 -23.28 7.59
C LYS A 187 -3.27 -23.74 8.41
N TYR A 188 -2.09 -23.19 8.17
CA TYR A 188 -0.84 -23.68 8.77
C TYR A 188 -0.17 -22.67 9.70
N GLY A 189 -0.53 -21.39 9.62
CA GLY A 189 0.08 -20.30 10.38
C GLY A 189 -0.62 -19.93 11.68
N ASN A 190 -1.85 -20.40 11.95
CA ASN A 190 -2.67 -19.99 13.09
C ASN A 190 -2.85 -18.44 13.18
N GLY A 191 -3.18 -17.79 12.07
CA GLY A 191 -3.49 -16.37 12.02
C GLY A 191 -3.92 -15.94 10.63
N THR A 192 -3.88 -14.65 10.35
CA THR A 192 -4.25 -14.10 9.04
C THR A 192 -3.04 -13.46 8.34
N PRO A 193 -3.18 -13.10 7.06
CA PRO A 193 -2.14 -12.37 6.34
C PRO A 193 -1.92 -10.92 6.81
N LEU A 194 -2.82 -10.37 7.60
CA LEU A 194 -2.76 -8.97 8.02
C LEU A 194 -1.78 -8.79 9.19
N PRO A 195 -0.88 -7.79 9.17
CA PRO A 195 0.06 -7.54 10.28
C PRO A 195 -0.57 -7.42 11.67
N ALA A 196 -1.79 -6.88 11.74
CA ALA A 196 -2.55 -6.69 12.98
C ALA A 196 -3.19 -7.96 13.55
N ASP A 197 -3.18 -9.07 12.82
CA ASP A 197 -3.68 -10.39 13.27
C ASP A 197 -2.82 -11.53 12.67
N GLN A 198 -1.50 -11.34 12.69
CA GLN A 198 -0.54 -12.18 11.96
C GLN A 198 -0.43 -13.61 12.48
N THR A 199 0.11 -14.50 11.65
CA THR A 199 0.32 -15.93 11.95
C THR A 199 1.22 -16.13 13.17
N GLN A 200 0.86 -17.05 14.07
CA GLN A 200 1.67 -17.48 15.22
C GLN A 200 2.84 -18.37 14.80
N LYS A 201 2.71 -19.10 13.69
CA LYS A 201 3.74 -20.00 13.17
C LYS A 201 4.36 -19.44 11.91
N LEU A 202 5.64 -19.75 11.70
CA LEU A 202 6.32 -19.48 10.45
C LEU A 202 5.80 -20.43 9.36
N VAL A 203 5.35 -19.86 8.25
CA VAL A 203 4.77 -20.60 7.13
C VAL A 203 5.70 -20.53 5.93
N VAL A 204 6.22 -21.68 5.51
CA VAL A 204 7.21 -21.79 4.40
C VAL A 204 6.78 -22.79 3.33
N ILE A 205 5.50 -23.16 3.30
CA ILE A 205 4.93 -24.13 2.35
C ILE A 205 4.06 -23.42 1.31
N GLY A 206 3.54 -24.18 0.32
CA GLY A 206 2.73 -23.59 -0.75
C GLY A 206 3.54 -22.62 -1.61
N SER A 207 3.03 -21.44 -1.89
CA SER A 207 3.74 -20.37 -2.61
C SER A 207 4.97 -19.83 -1.84
N TYR A 208 4.94 -19.88 -0.50
CA TYR A 208 6.02 -19.40 0.36
C TYR A 208 7.31 -20.20 0.23
N LYS A 209 7.31 -21.40 -0.38
CA LYS A 209 8.55 -22.15 -0.66
C LYS A 209 9.36 -21.56 -1.81
N TYR A 210 8.73 -20.74 -2.66
CA TYR A 210 9.33 -20.18 -3.88
C TYR A 210 9.70 -18.71 -3.75
N VAL A 211 8.87 -17.93 -3.07
CA VAL A 211 9.03 -16.49 -2.85
C VAL A 211 8.60 -16.14 -1.42
N ARG A 212 9.25 -15.14 -0.80
CA ARG A 212 8.94 -14.77 0.59
C ARG A 212 7.65 -13.98 0.76
N ASN A 213 7.25 -13.22 -0.25
CA ASN A 213 5.98 -12.51 -0.24
C ASN A 213 5.18 -12.70 -1.54
N PRO A 214 4.54 -13.87 -1.73
CA PRO A 214 3.69 -14.12 -2.89
C PRO A 214 2.46 -13.21 -2.95
N MET A 215 1.98 -12.68 -1.81
CA MET A 215 0.83 -11.78 -1.78
C MET A 215 1.17 -10.39 -2.30
N ALA A 216 2.39 -9.89 -2.05
CA ALA A 216 2.86 -8.65 -2.66
C ALA A 216 2.96 -8.78 -4.20
N ILE A 217 3.44 -9.93 -4.70
CA ILE A 217 3.46 -10.23 -6.14
C ILE A 217 2.04 -10.27 -6.71
N ALA A 218 1.12 -10.94 -6.02
CA ALA A 218 -0.30 -10.99 -6.41
C ALA A 218 -0.91 -9.59 -6.50
N GLY A 219 -0.71 -8.73 -5.50
CA GLY A 219 -1.25 -7.36 -5.50
C GLY A 219 -0.70 -6.52 -6.66
N MET A 220 0.61 -6.57 -6.92
CA MET A 220 1.20 -5.87 -8.07
C MET A 220 0.68 -6.40 -9.41
N GLY A 221 0.51 -7.72 -9.54
CA GLY A 221 -0.06 -8.34 -10.74
C GLY A 221 -1.51 -7.95 -10.98
N GLN A 222 -2.32 -7.84 -9.92
CA GLN A 222 -3.70 -7.36 -10.00
C GLN A 222 -3.77 -5.88 -10.41
N GLY A 223 -2.94 -5.01 -9.82
CA GLY A 223 -2.86 -3.60 -10.21
C GLY A 223 -2.41 -3.41 -11.67
N LEU A 224 -1.42 -4.18 -12.11
CA LEU A 224 -0.97 -4.20 -13.51
C LEU A 224 -2.11 -4.64 -14.46
N ALA A 225 -2.84 -5.69 -14.11
CA ALA A 225 -3.96 -6.15 -14.91
C ALA A 225 -5.05 -5.09 -15.06
N ILE A 226 -5.37 -4.36 -13.99
CA ILE A 226 -6.36 -3.27 -14.04
C ILE A 226 -5.85 -2.12 -14.93
N SER A 227 -4.58 -1.73 -14.77
CA SER A 227 -3.97 -0.71 -15.63
C SER A 227 -4.03 -1.10 -17.11
N LEU A 228 -3.68 -2.34 -17.46
CA LEU A 228 -3.74 -2.85 -18.83
C LEU A 228 -5.18 -2.91 -19.35
N TYR A 229 -6.14 -3.29 -18.51
CA TYR A 229 -7.55 -3.37 -18.90
C TYR A 229 -8.10 -2.00 -19.31
N PHE A 230 -7.83 -0.97 -18.51
CA PHE A 230 -8.28 0.40 -18.76
C PHE A 230 -7.34 1.19 -19.69
N GLY A 231 -6.15 0.70 -19.99
CA GLY A 231 -5.14 1.44 -20.75
C GLY A 231 -4.59 2.64 -19.98
N SER A 232 -4.61 2.60 -18.64
CA SER A 232 -4.32 3.75 -17.78
C SER A 232 -2.89 3.72 -17.24
N ILE A 233 -2.08 4.70 -17.66
CA ILE A 233 -0.75 4.96 -17.08
C ILE A 233 -0.85 5.42 -15.62
N HIS A 234 -1.89 6.16 -15.25
CA HIS A 234 -2.10 6.65 -13.89
C HIS A 234 -2.30 5.51 -12.88
N ILE A 235 -3.08 4.48 -13.25
CA ILE A 235 -3.24 3.26 -12.43
C ILE A 235 -1.91 2.49 -12.34
N LEU A 236 -1.11 2.48 -13.41
CA LEU A 236 0.22 1.85 -13.39
C LEU A 236 1.15 2.56 -12.40
N ILE A 237 1.22 3.89 -12.48
CA ILE A 237 2.02 4.74 -11.58
C ILE A 237 1.59 4.50 -10.13
N TYR A 238 0.28 4.52 -9.85
CA TYR A 238 -0.25 4.19 -8.52
C TYR A 238 0.21 2.80 -8.05
N THR A 239 0.10 1.78 -8.90
CA THR A 239 0.50 0.40 -8.57
C THR A 239 2.00 0.31 -8.26
N ILE A 240 2.84 0.99 -9.05
CA ILE A 240 4.29 1.04 -8.86
C ILE A 240 4.65 1.77 -7.58
N ILE A 241 4.07 2.94 -7.32
CA ILE A 241 4.29 3.70 -6.09
C ILE A 241 3.88 2.87 -4.87
N GLY A 242 2.73 2.20 -4.91
CA GLY A 242 2.27 1.30 -3.85
C GLY A 242 3.25 0.15 -3.59
N GLY A 243 3.75 -0.50 -4.65
CA GLY A 243 4.76 -1.55 -4.56
C GLY A 243 6.09 -1.05 -3.98
N LEU A 244 6.55 0.14 -4.38
CA LEU A 244 7.76 0.78 -3.85
C LEU A 244 7.60 1.17 -2.38
N LEU A 245 6.48 1.76 -2.00
CA LEU A 245 6.16 2.10 -0.61
C LEU A 245 6.16 0.85 0.26
N TRP A 246 5.50 -0.23 -0.20
CA TRP A 246 5.54 -1.50 0.50
C TRP A 246 6.98 -2.02 0.62
N HIS A 247 7.76 -2.00 -0.46
CA HIS A 247 9.13 -2.52 -0.48
C HIS A 247 10.10 -1.74 0.43
N ILE A 248 10.01 -0.42 0.43
CA ILE A 248 10.95 0.47 1.13
C ILE A 248 10.56 0.68 2.59
N VAL A 249 9.25 0.70 2.90
CA VAL A 249 8.74 1.07 4.22
C VAL A 249 8.18 -0.14 4.96
N VAL A 250 7.21 -0.84 4.39
CA VAL A 250 6.45 -1.89 5.09
C VAL A 250 7.27 -3.16 5.23
N ARG A 251 7.86 -3.66 4.14
CA ARG A 251 8.65 -4.89 4.10
C ARG A 251 9.77 -4.90 5.14
N PRO A 252 10.61 -3.87 5.30
CA PRO A 252 11.64 -3.91 6.34
C PRO A 252 11.07 -4.05 7.75
N ILE A 253 9.88 -3.48 8.02
CA ILE A 253 9.21 -3.56 9.32
C ILE A 253 8.67 -4.98 9.54
N GLU A 254 8.03 -5.56 8.51
CA GLU A 254 7.57 -6.95 8.51
C GLU A 254 8.74 -7.93 8.72
N GLU A 255 9.82 -7.82 7.93
CA GLU A 255 10.99 -8.71 8.05
C GLU A 255 11.65 -8.58 9.43
N LYS A 256 11.79 -7.37 9.98
CA LYS A 256 12.28 -7.18 11.35
C LYS A 256 11.38 -7.85 12.39
N ASN A 257 10.05 -7.78 12.21
CA ASN A 257 9.11 -8.47 13.08
C ASN A 257 9.28 -10.00 12.98
N MET A 258 9.43 -10.54 11.76
CA MET A 258 9.69 -11.97 11.53
C MET A 258 11.00 -12.43 12.17
N PHE A 259 12.10 -11.68 12.03
CA PHE A 259 13.37 -11.98 12.70
C PHE A 259 13.23 -12.01 14.22
N LYS A 260 12.49 -11.05 14.80
CA LYS A 260 12.26 -11.00 16.25
C LYS A 260 11.45 -12.21 16.76
N ARG A 261 10.49 -12.70 15.98
CA ARG A 261 9.55 -13.75 16.39
C ARG A 261 10.07 -15.16 16.16
N PHE A 262 10.72 -15.38 15.01
CA PHE A 262 11.11 -16.71 14.55
C PHE A 262 12.62 -16.94 14.53
N GLY A 263 13.43 -15.90 14.80
CA GLY A 263 14.88 -16.03 14.99
C GLY A 263 15.58 -16.78 13.86
N LYS A 264 16.29 -17.85 14.23
CA LYS A 264 17.12 -18.66 13.33
C LYS A 264 16.31 -19.31 12.19
N ASP A 265 15.09 -19.74 12.45
CA ASP A 265 14.26 -20.41 11.43
C ASP A 265 13.93 -19.45 10.28
N TYR A 266 13.58 -18.21 10.63
CA TYR A 266 13.33 -17.18 9.62
C TYR A 266 14.62 -16.73 8.95
N GLN A 267 15.76 -16.68 9.65
CA GLN A 267 17.05 -16.40 9.02
C GLN A 267 17.40 -17.42 7.94
N MET A 268 17.30 -18.71 8.25
CA MET A 268 17.58 -19.80 7.28
C MET A 268 16.63 -19.75 6.09
N TYR A 269 15.35 -19.43 6.33
CA TYR A 269 14.37 -19.22 5.28
C TYR A 269 14.71 -18.00 4.41
N HIS A 270 15.05 -16.87 5.05
CA HIS A 270 15.39 -15.61 4.40
C HIS A 270 16.61 -15.75 3.48
N GLU A 271 17.65 -16.48 3.89
CA GLU A 271 18.85 -16.72 3.08
C GLU A 271 18.57 -17.62 1.86
N LYS A 272 17.64 -18.56 1.97
CA LYS A 272 17.38 -19.56 0.92
C LYS A 272 16.32 -19.13 -0.09
N VAL A 273 15.34 -18.33 0.32
CA VAL A 273 14.19 -17.90 -0.49
C VAL A 273 14.24 -16.40 -0.77
N LYS A 274 14.15 -16.03 -2.05
CA LYS A 274 14.21 -14.63 -2.49
C LYS A 274 12.85 -13.94 -2.31
N LEU A 275 12.87 -12.61 -2.20
CA LEU A 275 11.67 -11.81 -1.99
C LEU A 275 10.72 -11.84 -3.19
N TRP A 276 11.22 -11.46 -4.37
CA TRP A 276 10.43 -11.24 -5.58
C TRP A 276 10.58 -12.34 -6.63
N THR A 277 11.75 -12.99 -6.70
CA THR A 277 12.09 -13.92 -7.78
C THR A 277 11.88 -15.36 -7.33
N PRO A 278 10.97 -16.12 -7.99
CA PRO A 278 10.73 -17.52 -7.63
C PRO A 278 11.99 -18.36 -7.81
N LYS A 279 12.29 -19.20 -6.82
CA LYS A 279 13.40 -20.16 -6.91
C LYS A 279 12.87 -21.53 -7.31
N PHE A 280 12.96 -21.86 -8.61
CA PHE A 280 12.60 -23.18 -9.16
C PHE A 280 13.77 -24.19 -9.10
N GLY A 281 14.59 -24.15 -8.05
CA GLY A 281 15.70 -25.10 -7.89
C GLY A 281 15.22 -26.53 -7.59
N LYS A 282 16.11 -27.53 -7.77
CA LYS A 282 15.84 -28.98 -7.62
C LYS A 282 15.21 -29.40 -6.27
N THR A 283 15.25 -28.56 -5.25
CA THR A 283 14.58 -28.79 -3.97
C THR A 283 13.98 -27.47 -3.43
N PRO A 284 12.64 -27.31 -3.41
CA PRO A 284 12.02 -26.18 -2.72
C PRO A 284 12.37 -26.20 -1.23
N TYR A 285 12.41 -25.03 -0.60
CA TYR A 285 12.74 -24.93 0.83
C TYR A 285 11.79 -25.80 1.66
N LYS A 286 12.36 -26.60 2.57
CA LYS A 286 11.66 -27.39 3.59
C LYS A 286 12.27 -27.03 4.94
N MET A 287 11.43 -26.87 5.97
CA MET A 287 11.95 -26.74 7.35
C MET A 287 12.75 -27.99 7.70
N HIS A 288 13.84 -27.81 8.45
CA HIS A 288 14.50 -28.92 9.11
C HIS A 288 13.66 -29.25 10.35
N ASN A 289 13.12 -30.48 10.39
CA ASN A 289 12.42 -31.00 11.56
C ASN A 289 13.40 -31.19 12.72
#